data_AF-A0A4U7F4Y3-F1
#
_entry.id   AF-A0A4U7F4Y3-F1
#
_cell.length_a   1.000
_cell.length_b   1.000
_cell.length_c   1.000
_cell.angle_alpha   90.00
_cell.angle_beta   90.00
_cell.angle_gamma   90.00
#
_symmetry.space_group_name_H-M   'P 1'
#
loop_
_entity.id
_entity.type
_entity.pdbx_description
1 polymer ?
#
loop_
_entity_poly.entity_id
_entity_poly.type
_entity_poly.pdbx_seq_one_letter_code
_entity_poly.pdbx_strand_id
1 'polypeptide(L)'
;MAALAVLAPALGDAAPVPFLAVAGLAFFGVRDGEWFETLALPGDRDEERLYGFVAFSLAAAGLALFASLPRAPLPYAALAAATLSVGFGRLGRELVGSRSTDEFVLVAGYVAGGTLGAVAGQGAVLAQTGGLVSVGAATGGVTATLPGVGFLAAVAALTAALVRSLVFSRDAHITVILVAFAVWGFIALDPGVTVALVAFGLGVTVALGYVSVALGTASVSG
;
A
#
# COMPACT_ATOMS: atom_id res chain seq x y z
N MET A 1 -3.81 11.83 2.15
CA MET A 1 -2.39 11.64 1.75
C MET A 1 -2.15 10.55 0.75
N ALA A 2 -2.36 9.28 1.09
CA ALA A 2 -2.06 8.17 0.18
C ALA A 2 -2.72 8.33 -1.22
N ALA A 3 -3.93 8.89 -1.27
CA ALA A 3 -4.66 9.18 -2.51
C ALA A 3 -3.96 10.17 -3.46
N LEU A 4 -3.04 11.02 -2.98
CA LEU A 4 -2.27 11.92 -3.85
C LEU A 4 -1.39 11.15 -4.84
N ALA A 5 -1.02 9.90 -4.52
CA ALA A 5 -0.21 9.05 -5.40
C ALA A 5 -0.93 8.72 -6.71
N VAL A 6 -2.26 8.71 -6.68
CA VAL A 6 -3.06 8.51 -7.88
C VAL A 6 -2.85 9.63 -8.88
N LEU A 7 -2.59 10.87 -8.44
CA LEU A 7 -2.39 12.02 -9.31
C LEU A 7 -0.98 12.11 -9.91
N ALA A 8 -0.06 11.22 -9.52
CA ALA A 8 1.34 11.24 -9.97
C ALA A 8 1.49 11.21 -11.51
N PRO A 9 0.74 10.38 -12.28
CA PRO A 9 0.83 10.39 -13.74
C PRO A 9 0.48 11.75 -14.36
N ALA A 10 -0.50 12.46 -13.79
CA ALA A 10 -0.93 13.77 -14.28
C ALA A 10 0.08 14.88 -13.93
N LEU A 11 0.84 14.72 -12.85
CA LEU A 11 1.82 15.69 -12.38
C LEU A 11 3.21 15.52 -13.02
N GLY A 12 3.54 14.33 -13.52
CA GLY A 12 4.83 14.04 -14.14
C GLY A 12 5.99 14.39 -13.21
N ASP A 13 6.90 15.26 -13.65
CA ASP A 13 8.06 15.70 -12.88
C ASP A 13 7.70 16.41 -11.56
N ALA A 14 6.49 16.98 -11.47
CA ALA A 14 5.98 17.63 -10.28
C ALA A 14 5.30 16.66 -9.29
N ALA A 15 5.24 15.36 -9.57
CA ALA A 15 4.63 14.35 -8.70
C ALA A 15 5.09 14.38 -7.22
N PRO A 16 6.35 14.72 -6.87
CA PRO A 16 6.79 14.80 -5.47
C PRO A 16 6.22 16.01 -4.71
N VAL A 17 5.91 17.10 -5.42
CA VAL A 17 5.54 18.40 -4.84
C VAL A 17 4.38 18.32 -3.85
N PRO A 18 3.22 17.69 -4.15
CA PRO A 18 2.11 17.65 -3.20
C PRO A 18 2.47 16.88 -1.92
N PHE A 19 3.30 15.85 -2.00
CA PHE A 19 3.74 15.11 -0.81
C PHE A 19 4.71 15.92 0.05
N LEU A 20 5.63 16.65 -0.56
CA LEU A 20 6.52 17.56 0.14
C LEU A 20 5.75 18.71 0.81
N ALA A 21 4.75 19.25 0.12
CA ALA A 21 3.88 20.29 0.66
C ALA A 21 3.15 19.81 1.92
N VAL A 22 2.54 18.63 1.89
CA VAL A 22 1.86 18.11 3.09
C VAL A 22 2.84 17.70 4.19
N ALA A 23 4.01 17.14 3.84
CA ALA A 23 5.05 16.86 4.83
C ALA A 23 5.47 18.14 5.57
N GLY A 24 5.71 19.24 4.83
CA GLY A 24 6.04 20.54 5.40
C GLY A 24 4.90 21.13 6.24
N LEU A 25 3.67 21.13 5.72
CA LEU A 25 2.50 21.64 6.44
C LEU A 25 2.27 20.88 7.76
N ALA A 26 2.37 19.54 7.74
CA ALA A 26 2.20 18.73 8.95
C ALA A 26 3.35 18.96 9.94
N PHE A 27 4.58 19.08 9.46
CA PHE A 27 5.76 19.23 10.32
C PHE A 27 5.86 20.62 10.97
N PHE A 28 5.50 21.68 10.25
CA PHE A 28 5.63 23.06 10.71
C PHE A 28 4.33 23.63 11.28
N GLY A 29 3.17 23.22 10.74
CA GLY A 29 1.87 23.84 11.01
C GLY A 29 0.98 23.10 12.01
N VAL A 30 1.24 21.81 12.29
CA VAL A 30 0.42 21.01 13.21
C VAL A 30 1.26 20.63 14.42
N ARG A 31 0.94 21.24 15.57
CA ARG A 31 1.59 20.98 16.87
C ARG A 31 0.58 20.54 17.92
N ASP A 32 -0.60 21.17 17.92
CA ASP A 32 -1.67 20.90 18.88
C ASP A 32 -3.05 20.92 18.19
N GLY A 33 -4.07 20.35 18.84
CA GLY A 33 -5.49 20.43 18.43
C GLY A 33 -6.05 19.17 17.77
N GLU A 34 -7.29 19.25 17.28
CA GLU A 34 -8.05 18.10 16.74
C GLU A 34 -7.32 17.38 15.59
N TRP A 35 -6.61 18.12 14.74
CA TRP A 35 -5.82 17.57 13.64
C TRP A 35 -4.60 16.78 14.13
N PHE A 36 -3.97 17.22 15.23
CA PHE A 36 -2.89 16.47 15.85
C PHE A 36 -3.44 15.17 16.44
N GLU A 37 -4.50 15.22 17.24
CA GLU A 37 -5.09 14.02 17.86
C GLU A 37 -5.58 12.99 16.84
N THR A 38 -6.13 13.45 15.72
CA THR A 38 -6.62 12.58 14.64
C THR A 38 -5.49 11.92 13.85
N LEU A 39 -4.37 12.62 13.67
CA LEU A 39 -3.26 12.14 12.82
C LEU A 39 -2.12 11.50 13.60
N ALA A 40 -2.01 11.77 14.90
CA ALA A 40 -0.92 11.30 15.75
C ALA A 40 -1.01 9.79 15.99
N LEU A 41 0.07 9.09 15.64
CA LEU A 41 0.27 7.72 16.10
C LEU A 41 0.57 7.71 17.61
N PRO A 42 0.41 6.59 18.32
CA PRO A 42 0.70 6.51 19.76
C PRO A 42 2.09 7.00 20.17
N GLY A 43 3.11 6.93 19.29
CA GLY A 43 4.45 7.46 19.56
C GLY A 43 4.65 8.94 19.22
N ASP A 44 3.79 9.49 18.35
CA ASP A 44 3.82 10.90 18.00
C ASP A 44 3.35 11.77 19.19
N ARG A 45 2.58 11.17 20.12
CA ARG A 45 2.09 11.82 21.35
C ARG A 45 3.18 12.05 22.39
N ASP A 46 4.17 11.16 22.46
CA ASP A 46 5.28 11.29 23.41
C ASP A 46 6.24 12.43 23.02
N GLU A 47 6.29 12.76 21.73
CA GLU A 47 7.20 13.77 21.15
C GLU A 47 6.48 15.04 20.68
N GLU A 48 5.15 15.13 20.87
CA GLU A 48 4.26 16.22 20.42
C GLU A 48 4.38 16.56 18.92
N ARG A 49 4.74 15.57 18.08
CA ARG A 49 5.02 15.78 16.66
C ARG A 49 4.61 14.59 15.79
N LEU A 50 4.01 14.89 14.63
CA LEU A 50 3.49 13.92 13.66
C LEU A 50 4.58 13.22 12.83
N TYR A 51 5.62 12.69 13.46
CA TYR A 51 6.76 12.10 12.74
C TYR A 51 6.36 10.90 11.89
N GLY A 52 5.45 10.04 12.36
CA GLY A 52 4.98 8.89 11.56
C GLY A 52 4.30 9.32 10.25
N PHE A 53 3.48 10.37 10.30
CA PHE A 53 2.79 10.91 9.14
C PHE A 53 3.74 11.65 8.19
N VAL A 54 4.63 12.47 8.73
CA VAL A 54 5.64 13.20 7.95
C VAL A 54 6.59 12.23 7.25
N ALA A 55 7.08 11.20 7.95
CA ALA A 55 7.94 10.18 7.38
C ALA A 55 7.25 9.40 6.25
N PHE A 56 5.97 9.03 6.42
CA PHE A 56 5.18 8.41 5.35
C PHE A 56 5.04 9.33 4.13
N SER A 57 4.76 10.62 4.36
CA SER A 57 4.65 11.61 3.28
C SER A 57 5.98 11.79 2.55
N LEU A 58 7.08 11.85 3.28
CA LEU A 58 8.42 11.99 2.73
C LEU A 58 8.85 10.75 1.94
N ALA A 59 8.51 9.55 2.44
CA ALA A 59 8.72 8.30 1.70
C ALA A 59 7.92 8.28 0.39
N ALA A 60 6.65 8.69 0.43
CA ALA A 60 5.82 8.80 -0.78
C ALA A 60 6.37 9.85 -1.76
N ALA A 61 6.89 10.98 -1.26
CA ALA A 61 7.57 11.99 -2.07
C ALA A 61 8.82 11.42 -2.75
N GLY A 62 9.65 10.67 -2.00
CA GLY A 62 10.84 10.01 -2.53
C GLY A 62 10.51 8.98 -3.62
N LEU A 63 9.46 8.17 -3.41
CA LEU A 63 8.98 7.23 -4.42
C LEU A 63 8.39 7.95 -5.65
N ALA A 64 7.66 9.06 -5.46
CA ALA A 64 7.15 9.87 -6.55
C ALA A 64 8.28 10.53 -7.35
N LEU A 65 9.36 10.96 -6.69
CA LEU A 65 10.55 11.48 -7.34
C LEU A 65 11.27 10.39 -8.10
N PHE A 66 11.35 9.19 -7.52
CA PHE A 66 11.91 8.03 -8.20
C PHE A 66 11.08 7.62 -9.43
N ALA A 67 9.76 7.79 -9.38
CA ALA A 67 8.85 7.59 -10.51
C ALA A 67 9.02 8.63 -11.63
N SER A 68 9.53 9.83 -11.32
CA SER A 68 9.81 10.87 -12.33
C SER A 68 11.22 10.80 -12.94
N LEU A 69 12.08 9.87 -12.48
CA LEU A 69 13.43 9.76 -13.02
C LEU A 69 13.45 9.19 -14.46
N PRO A 70 14.27 9.75 -15.37
CA PRO A 70 14.21 9.41 -16.80
C PRO A 70 14.85 8.06 -17.19
N ARG A 71 15.70 7.45 -16.36
CA ARG A 71 16.46 6.23 -16.74
C ARG A 71 15.73 4.93 -16.46
N ALA A 72 15.07 4.83 -15.31
CA ALA A 72 14.36 3.63 -14.86
C ALA A 72 13.29 4.08 -13.85
N PRO A 73 12.21 4.71 -14.32
CA PRO A 73 11.18 5.23 -13.43
C PRO A 73 10.46 4.07 -12.74
N LEU A 74 10.18 4.27 -11.46
CA LEU A 74 9.19 3.44 -10.76
C LEU A 74 7.84 3.56 -11.48
N PRO A 75 7.18 2.45 -11.86
CA PRO A 75 5.86 2.51 -12.44
C PRO A 75 4.88 3.21 -11.50
N TYR A 76 4.13 4.20 -12.01
CA TYR A 76 3.12 4.91 -11.20
C TYR A 76 2.08 3.96 -10.59
N ALA A 77 1.80 2.83 -11.25
CA ALA A 77 0.96 1.78 -10.71
C ALA A 77 1.54 1.14 -9.43
N ALA A 78 2.86 0.93 -9.35
CA ALA A 78 3.51 0.42 -8.14
C ALA A 78 3.49 1.46 -7.01
N LEU A 79 3.75 2.72 -7.32
CA LEU A 79 3.62 3.84 -6.37
C LEU A 79 2.21 3.89 -5.77
N ALA A 80 1.19 3.97 -6.62
CA ALA A 80 -0.20 4.09 -6.18
C ALA A 80 -0.69 2.84 -5.45
N ALA A 81 -0.32 1.65 -5.92
CA ALA A 81 -0.64 0.39 -5.25
C ALA A 81 -0.06 0.37 -3.84
N ALA A 82 1.22 0.73 -3.67
CA ALA A 82 1.89 0.71 -2.38
C ALA A 82 1.31 1.73 -1.40
N THR A 83 1.18 2.99 -1.81
CA THR A 83 0.69 4.05 -0.91
C THR A 83 -0.75 3.79 -0.48
N LEU A 84 -1.63 3.41 -1.41
CA LEU A 84 -3.01 3.11 -1.08
C LEU A 84 -3.15 1.80 -0.32
N SER A 85 -2.35 0.78 -0.59
CA SER A 85 -2.40 -0.45 0.19
C SER A 85 -2.05 -0.21 1.65
N VAL A 86 -0.96 0.53 1.91
CA VAL A 86 -0.56 0.86 3.30
C VAL A 86 -1.58 1.79 3.96
N GLY A 87 -2.07 2.80 3.24
CA GLY A 87 -3.04 3.77 3.76
C GLY A 87 -4.40 3.14 4.07
N PHE A 88 -5.01 2.46 3.10
CA PHE A 88 -6.30 1.78 3.29
C PHE A 88 -6.18 0.54 4.15
N GLY A 89 -5.01 -0.11 4.23
CA GLY A 89 -4.80 -1.18 5.19
C GLY A 89 -4.91 -0.68 6.63
N ARG A 90 -4.30 0.47 6.94
CA ARG A 90 -4.46 1.11 8.26
C ARG A 90 -5.92 1.45 8.54
N LEU A 91 -6.62 2.02 7.56
CA LEU A 91 -8.05 2.33 7.68
C LEU A 91 -8.89 1.07 7.92
N GLY A 92 -8.65 0.00 7.16
CA GLY A 92 -9.37 -1.27 7.29
C GLY A 92 -9.15 -1.91 8.66
N ARG A 93 -7.91 -1.86 9.17
CA ARG A 93 -7.60 -2.31 10.53
C ARG A 93 -8.33 -1.51 11.59
N GLU A 94 -8.33 -0.18 11.49
CA GLU A 94 -8.99 0.70 12.46
C GLU A 94 -10.52 0.48 12.47
N LEU A 95 -11.12 0.36 11.29
CA LEU A 95 -12.56 0.06 11.16
C LEU A 95 -12.92 -1.25 11.85
N VAL A 96 -12.09 -2.28 11.72
CA VAL A 96 -12.30 -3.56 12.41
C VAL A 96 -12.01 -3.46 13.91
N GLY A 97 -11.03 -2.64 14.31
CA GLY A 97 -10.68 -2.40 15.71
C GLY A 97 -11.81 -1.82 16.56
N SER A 98 -12.76 -1.14 15.92
CA SER A 98 -13.98 -0.68 16.60
C SER A 98 -14.91 -1.82 17.07
N ARG A 99 -14.76 -3.04 16.53
CA ARG A 99 -15.64 -4.19 16.79
C ARG A 99 -14.93 -5.43 17.34
N SER A 100 -13.62 -5.52 17.18
CA SER A 100 -12.84 -6.68 17.64
C SER A 100 -11.45 -6.27 18.09
N THR A 101 -10.98 -6.88 19.18
CA THR A 101 -9.60 -6.78 19.67
C THR A 101 -8.76 -7.98 19.26
N ASP A 102 -9.33 -8.95 18.54
CA ASP A 102 -8.62 -10.13 18.05
C ASP A 102 -7.66 -9.73 16.93
N GLU A 103 -6.37 -9.99 17.14
CA GLU A 103 -5.29 -9.63 16.21
C GLU A 103 -5.50 -10.25 14.83
N PHE A 104 -6.01 -11.48 14.75
CA PHE A 104 -6.30 -12.14 13.47
C PHE A 104 -7.31 -11.33 12.65
N VAL A 105 -8.38 -10.86 13.29
CA VAL A 105 -9.42 -10.06 12.64
C VAL A 105 -8.85 -8.70 12.23
N LEU A 106 -8.01 -8.09 13.06
CA LEU A 106 -7.35 -6.83 12.75
C LEU A 106 -6.38 -6.93 11.55
N VAL A 107 -5.62 -8.02 11.43
CA VAL A 107 -4.76 -8.29 10.27
C VAL A 107 -5.60 -8.56 9.02
N ALA A 108 -6.68 -9.33 9.14
CA ALA A 108 -7.62 -9.55 8.03
C ALA A 108 -8.22 -8.22 7.52
N GLY A 109 -8.61 -7.33 8.45
CA GLY A 109 -9.06 -5.98 8.12
C GLY A 109 -8.00 -5.15 7.40
N TYR A 110 -6.74 -5.25 7.85
CA TYR A 110 -5.61 -4.60 7.19
C TYR A 110 -5.40 -5.10 5.76
N VAL A 111 -5.36 -6.42 5.56
CA VAL A 111 -5.15 -7.03 4.24
C VAL A 111 -6.32 -6.71 3.32
N ALA A 112 -7.57 -6.80 3.79
CA ALA A 112 -8.74 -6.47 3.00
C ALA A 112 -8.75 -4.99 2.57
N GLY A 113 -8.55 -4.07 3.52
CA GLY A 113 -8.46 -2.65 3.23
C GLY A 113 -7.30 -2.33 2.27
N GLY A 114 -6.13 -2.92 2.51
CA GLY A 114 -4.96 -2.71 1.65
C GLY A 114 -5.12 -3.29 0.25
N THR A 115 -5.84 -4.40 0.09
CA THR A 115 -6.14 -4.98 -1.22
C THR A 115 -7.08 -4.07 -2.00
N LEU A 116 -8.16 -3.61 -1.36
CA LEU A 116 -9.10 -2.66 -1.97
C LEU A 116 -8.42 -1.35 -2.36
N GLY A 117 -7.56 -0.81 -1.48
CA GLY A 117 -6.77 0.38 -1.76
C GLY A 117 -5.84 0.19 -2.95
N ALA A 118 -5.13 -0.94 -3.03
CA ALA A 118 -4.24 -1.23 -4.14
C ALA A 118 -4.99 -1.36 -5.48
N VAL A 119 -6.13 -2.06 -5.50
CA VAL A 119 -6.99 -2.17 -6.69
C VAL A 119 -7.45 -0.78 -7.14
N ALA A 120 -7.95 0.05 -6.21
CA ALA A 120 -8.40 1.40 -6.50
C ALA A 120 -7.26 2.27 -7.06
N GLY A 121 -6.05 2.16 -6.50
CA GLY A 121 -4.88 2.92 -6.92
C GLY A 121 -4.43 2.56 -8.33
N GLN A 122 -4.34 1.27 -8.63
CA GLN A 122 -4.01 0.79 -9.97
C GLN A 122 -5.08 1.19 -10.97
N GLY A 123 -6.36 0.99 -10.64
CA GLY A 123 -7.48 1.36 -11.50
C GLY A 123 -7.51 2.85 -11.83
N ALA A 124 -7.22 3.71 -10.86
CA ALA A 124 -7.21 5.15 -11.07
C ALA A 124 -5.99 5.64 -11.87
N VAL A 125 -4.82 5.00 -11.75
CA VAL A 125 -3.67 5.26 -12.63
C VAL A 125 -3.99 4.81 -14.06
N LEU A 126 -4.57 3.62 -14.23
CA LEU A 126 -5.00 3.10 -15.53
C LEU A 126 -6.07 3.99 -16.19
N ALA A 127 -6.96 4.58 -15.41
CA ALA A 127 -7.95 5.52 -15.91
C ALA A 127 -7.31 6.78 -16.51
N GLN A 128 -6.24 7.28 -15.89
CA GLN A 128 -5.53 8.48 -16.35
C GLN A 128 -4.64 8.21 -17.57
N THR A 129 -4.04 7.02 -17.65
CA THR A 129 -3.11 6.67 -18.74
C THR A 129 -3.82 6.03 -19.94
N GLY A 130 -5.16 5.96 -19.95
CA GLY A 130 -5.94 5.30 -21.00
C GLY A 130 -5.86 3.76 -20.97
N GLY A 131 -5.19 3.20 -19.96
CA GLY A 131 -4.98 1.76 -19.80
C GLY A 131 -6.25 0.96 -19.56
N LEU A 132 -7.34 1.57 -19.08
CA LEU A 132 -8.62 0.86 -18.88
C LEU A 132 -9.15 0.19 -20.17
N VAL A 133 -8.86 0.76 -21.34
CA VAL A 133 -9.27 0.18 -22.63
C VAL A 133 -8.45 -1.07 -22.97
N SER A 134 -7.21 -1.15 -22.47
CA SER A 134 -6.35 -2.35 -22.58
C SER A 134 -6.62 -3.41 -21.52
N VAL A 135 -7.21 -3.01 -20.38
CA VAL A 135 -7.56 -3.89 -19.26
C VAL A 135 -8.77 -4.74 -19.64
N GLY A 136 -8.49 -5.94 -20.15
CA GLY A 136 -9.53 -6.87 -20.62
C GLY A 136 -9.09 -7.76 -21.78
N ALA A 137 -8.01 -7.39 -22.48
CA ALA A 137 -7.37 -8.29 -23.43
C ALA A 137 -6.79 -9.50 -22.69
N ALA A 138 -7.11 -10.72 -23.14
CA ALA A 138 -6.54 -11.95 -22.60
C ALA A 138 -5.02 -12.06 -22.81
N THR A 139 -4.47 -11.16 -23.64
CA THR A 139 -3.06 -11.02 -23.97
C THR A 139 -2.62 -9.59 -23.61
N GLY A 140 -1.83 -9.45 -22.55
CA GLY A 140 -1.27 -8.19 -22.07
C GLY A 140 -0.39 -8.44 -20.85
N GLY A 141 0.50 -7.52 -20.53
CA GLY A 141 1.37 -7.64 -19.36
C GLY A 141 0.58 -7.62 -18.03
N VAL A 142 1.23 -7.97 -16.93
CA VAL A 142 0.64 -8.11 -15.58
C VAL A 142 -0.09 -6.83 -15.12
N THR A 143 0.27 -5.66 -15.62
CA THR A 143 -0.42 -4.40 -15.30
C THR A 143 -1.66 -4.12 -16.14
N ALA A 144 -1.84 -4.85 -17.24
CA ALA A 144 -2.86 -4.61 -18.26
C ALA A 144 -3.97 -5.68 -18.26
N THR A 145 -4.02 -6.55 -17.25
CA THR A 145 -5.03 -7.61 -17.14
C THR A 145 -5.73 -7.58 -15.78
N LEU A 146 -7.02 -7.92 -15.74
CA LEU A 146 -7.77 -8.03 -14.49
C LEU A 146 -7.13 -9.00 -13.47
N PRO A 147 -6.66 -10.21 -13.88
CA PRO A 147 -5.93 -11.10 -12.98
C PRO A 147 -4.64 -10.48 -12.44
N GLY A 148 -3.92 -9.75 -13.29
CA GLY A 148 -2.68 -9.08 -12.90
C GLY A 148 -2.90 -7.94 -11.90
N VAL A 149 -3.97 -7.15 -12.05
CA VAL A 149 -4.37 -6.12 -11.06
C VAL A 149 -4.67 -6.77 -9.70
N GLY A 150 -5.45 -7.84 -9.70
CA GLY A 150 -5.76 -8.59 -8.47
C GLY A 150 -4.51 -9.20 -7.83
N PHE A 151 -3.61 -9.75 -8.65
CA PHE A 151 -2.33 -10.30 -8.19
C PHE A 151 -1.44 -9.23 -7.55
N LEU A 152 -1.19 -8.11 -8.24
CA LEU A 152 -0.36 -7.02 -7.71
C LEU A 152 -0.99 -6.38 -6.46
N ALA A 153 -2.32 -6.30 -6.38
CA ALA A 153 -3.01 -5.84 -5.18
C ALA A 153 -2.82 -6.79 -3.99
N ALA A 154 -2.90 -8.10 -4.23
CA ALA A 154 -2.63 -9.12 -3.21
C ALA A 154 -1.16 -9.06 -2.75
N VAL A 155 -0.21 -8.97 -3.69
CA VAL A 155 1.22 -8.77 -3.37
C VAL A 155 1.39 -7.53 -2.51
N ALA A 156 0.82 -6.39 -2.91
CA ALA A 156 0.96 -5.14 -2.16
C ALA A 156 0.43 -5.28 -0.73
N ALA A 157 -0.77 -5.82 -0.56
CA ALA A 157 -1.43 -5.95 0.75
C ALA A 157 -0.75 -6.97 1.66
N LEU A 158 -0.36 -8.13 1.12
CA LEU A 158 0.31 -9.17 1.87
C LEU A 158 1.73 -8.75 2.26
N THR A 159 2.49 -8.14 1.35
CA THR A 159 3.80 -7.57 1.68
C THR A 159 3.68 -6.48 2.74
N ALA A 160 2.67 -5.60 2.64
CA ALA A 160 2.44 -4.57 3.64
C ALA A 160 2.13 -5.17 5.02
N ALA A 161 1.29 -6.20 5.08
CA ALA A 161 0.95 -6.89 6.32
C ALA A 161 2.16 -7.62 6.94
N LEU A 162 2.96 -8.31 6.11
CA LEU A 162 4.16 -9.01 6.54
C LEU A 162 5.25 -8.06 7.03
N VAL A 163 5.52 -6.97 6.31
CA VAL A 163 6.52 -5.98 6.77
C VAL A 163 6.07 -5.34 8.07
N ARG A 164 4.77 -5.06 8.22
CA ARG A 164 4.21 -4.50 9.45
C ARG A 164 4.36 -5.45 10.65
N SER A 165 4.26 -6.77 10.45
CA SER A 165 4.48 -7.74 11.53
C SER A 165 5.97 -7.87 11.89
N LEU A 166 6.89 -7.68 10.94
CA LEU A 166 8.34 -7.82 11.15
C LEU A 166 9.04 -6.55 11.65
N VAL A 167 8.67 -5.37 11.14
CA VAL A 167 9.40 -4.09 11.32
C VAL A 167 8.80 -3.22 12.43
N PHE A 168 7.90 -3.77 13.25
CA PHE A 168 7.00 -3.05 14.17
C PHE A 168 5.89 -2.26 13.46
N SER A 169 4.73 -2.19 14.13
CA SER A 169 3.53 -1.49 13.66
C SER A 169 3.73 0.00 13.33
N ARG A 170 4.85 0.62 13.75
CA ARG A 170 5.10 2.08 13.63
C ARG A 170 5.67 2.50 12.27
N ASP A 171 6.42 1.66 11.56
CA ASP A 171 7.19 2.11 10.39
C ASP A 171 6.43 2.06 9.06
N ALA A 172 5.45 2.96 8.93
CA ALA A 172 4.69 3.23 7.70
C ALA A 172 5.61 3.48 6.50
N HIS A 173 6.67 4.24 6.75
CA HIS A 173 7.53 4.81 5.73
C HIS A 173 8.43 3.74 5.10
N ILE A 174 8.99 2.82 5.90
CA ILE A 174 9.71 1.64 5.39
C ILE A 174 8.75 0.70 4.67
N THR A 175 7.57 0.47 5.24
CA THR A 175 6.55 -0.42 4.66
C THR A 175 6.17 0.02 3.24
N VAL A 176 5.84 1.29 3.03
CA VAL A 176 5.43 1.77 1.70
C VAL A 176 6.55 1.67 0.67
N ILE A 177 7.80 1.88 1.07
CA ILE A 177 8.96 1.75 0.20
C ILE A 177 9.14 0.29 -0.22
N LEU A 178 9.16 -0.65 0.73
CA LEU A 178 9.33 -2.07 0.45
C LEU A 178 8.19 -2.63 -0.41
N VAL A 179 6.96 -2.21 -0.15
CA VAL A 179 5.80 -2.61 -0.94
C VAL A 179 5.92 -2.08 -2.38
N ALA A 180 6.32 -0.83 -2.56
CA ALA A 180 6.53 -0.26 -3.90
C ALA A 180 7.59 -1.03 -4.69
N PHE A 181 8.72 -1.38 -4.06
CA PHE A 181 9.76 -2.19 -4.71
C PHE A 181 9.31 -3.63 -4.99
N ALA A 182 8.55 -4.26 -4.09
CA ALA A 182 8.02 -5.60 -4.32
C ALA A 182 7.06 -5.63 -5.52
N VAL A 183 6.11 -4.69 -5.57
CA VAL A 183 5.17 -4.56 -6.69
C VAL A 183 5.92 -4.23 -7.98
N TRP A 184 6.89 -3.31 -7.93
CA TRP A 184 7.71 -2.99 -9.10
C TRP A 184 8.47 -4.21 -9.62
N GLY A 185 9.05 -5.03 -8.74
CA GLY A 185 9.72 -6.26 -9.12
C GLY A 185 8.82 -7.19 -9.96
N PHE A 186 7.57 -7.39 -9.54
CA PHE A 186 6.62 -8.18 -10.32
C PHE A 186 6.18 -7.53 -11.62
N ILE A 187 6.05 -6.19 -11.65
CA ILE A 187 5.78 -5.47 -12.90
C ILE A 187 6.94 -5.67 -13.89
N ALA A 188 8.19 -5.59 -13.42
CA ALA A 188 9.38 -5.75 -14.25
C ALA A 188 9.57 -7.19 -14.75
N LEU A 189 9.18 -8.19 -13.95
CA LEU A 189 9.22 -9.61 -14.34
C LEU A 189 8.12 -9.99 -15.32
N ASP A 190 7.02 -9.22 -15.36
CA ASP A 190 5.85 -9.42 -16.20
C ASP A 190 5.32 -10.88 -16.22
N PRO A 191 4.97 -11.45 -15.05
CA PRO A 191 4.53 -12.84 -15.00
C PRO A 191 3.21 -13.04 -15.74
N GLY A 192 3.07 -14.20 -16.40
CA GLY A 192 1.80 -14.65 -16.96
C GLY A 192 0.83 -15.02 -15.84
N VAL A 193 -0.14 -14.14 -15.55
CA VAL A 193 -1.11 -14.33 -14.47
C VAL A 193 -2.49 -14.67 -15.04
N THR A 194 -3.10 -15.74 -14.52
CA THR A 194 -4.49 -16.12 -14.84
C THR A 194 -5.36 -16.07 -13.58
N VAL A 195 -6.68 -15.95 -13.74
CA VAL A 195 -7.63 -15.98 -12.60
C VAL A 195 -7.43 -17.25 -11.77
N ALA A 196 -7.29 -18.40 -12.43
CA ALA A 196 -7.08 -19.68 -11.78
C ALA A 196 -5.78 -19.70 -10.97
N LEU A 197 -4.68 -19.14 -11.49
CA LEU A 197 -3.40 -19.07 -10.80
C LEU A 197 -3.49 -18.20 -9.54
N VAL A 198 -4.12 -17.02 -9.63
CA VAL A 198 -4.30 -16.12 -8.49
C VAL A 198 -5.18 -16.76 -7.43
N ALA A 199 -6.33 -17.31 -7.82
CA ALA A 199 -7.23 -17.98 -6.90
C ALA A 199 -6.55 -19.18 -6.22
N PHE A 200 -5.79 -19.98 -6.97
CA PHE A 200 -5.03 -21.10 -6.44
C PHE A 200 -3.96 -20.62 -5.45
N GLY A 201 -3.14 -19.64 -5.80
CA GLY A 201 -2.09 -19.10 -4.93
C GLY A 201 -2.64 -18.51 -3.63
N LEU A 202 -3.73 -17.74 -3.71
CA LEU A 202 -4.43 -17.22 -2.54
C LEU A 202 -5.03 -18.36 -1.70
N GLY A 203 -5.64 -19.36 -2.35
CA GLY A 203 -6.18 -20.54 -1.68
C GLY A 203 -5.10 -21.31 -0.91
N VAL A 204 -3.93 -21.53 -1.52
CA VAL A 204 -2.77 -22.16 -0.86
C VAL A 204 -2.29 -21.30 0.32
N THR A 205 -2.21 -19.98 0.15
CA THR A 205 -1.79 -19.06 1.22
C THR A 205 -2.72 -19.15 2.42
N VAL A 206 -4.04 -19.13 2.19
CA VAL A 206 -5.05 -19.27 3.24
C VAL A 206 -5.01 -20.65 3.89
N ALA A 207 -4.88 -21.71 3.08
CA ALA A 207 -4.83 -23.08 3.58
C ALA A 207 -3.61 -23.31 4.48
N LEU A 208 -2.43 -22.85 4.06
CA LEU A 208 -1.21 -22.93 4.86
C LEU A 208 -1.33 -22.09 6.13
N GLY A 209 -1.84 -20.86 6.04
CA GLY A 209 -2.10 -20.03 7.21
C GLY A 209 -3.06 -20.69 8.21
N TYR A 210 -4.15 -21.29 7.72
CA TYR A 210 -5.09 -22.04 8.56
C TYR A 210 -4.42 -23.23 9.24
N VAL A 211 -3.60 -24.00 8.52
CA VAL A 211 -2.86 -25.13 9.09
C VAL A 211 -1.90 -24.66 10.18
N SER A 212 -1.18 -23.54 9.98
CA SER A 212 -0.31 -22.95 10.99
C SER A 212 -1.06 -22.54 12.26
N VAL A 213 -2.26 -21.96 12.12
CA VAL A 213 -3.13 -21.62 13.26
C VAL A 213 -3.65 -22.87 13.95
N ALA A 214 -4.14 -23.86 13.20
CA ALA A 214 -4.70 -25.10 13.75
C ALA A 214 -3.66 -25.94 14.50
N LEU A 215 -2.40 -25.90 14.06
CA LEU A 215 -1.29 -26.57 14.74
C LEU A 215 -0.75 -25.79 15.95
N GLY A 216 -1.27 -24.58 16.21
CA GLY A 216 -0.79 -23.72 17.29
C GLY A 216 0.66 -23.25 17.09
N THR A 217 1.21 -23.38 15.87
CA THR A 217 2.56 -22.92 15.55
C THR A 217 2.59 -21.44 15.18
N ALA A 218 1.43 -20.85 14.86
CA ALA A 218 1.27 -19.42 14.75
C ALA A 218 1.36 -18.79 16.15
N SER A 219 2.49 -18.12 16.46
CA SER A 219 2.51 -17.19 17.58
C SER A 219 1.50 -16.07 17.28
N VAL A 220 0.76 -15.61 18.28
CA VAL A 220 -0.33 -14.61 18.17
C VAL A 220 0.07 -13.31 17.44
N SER A 221 1.36 -13.09 17.22
CA SER A 221 1.94 -11.97 16.46
C SER A 221 2.18 -12.21 14.95
N GLY A 222 1.91 -13.39 14.38
CA GLY A 222 2.29 -13.77 13.01
C GLY A 222 1.15 -14.28 12.14
#